data_AF-A0AAW6TMY4-F1
#
_entry.id   AF-A0AAW6TMY4-F1
#
_cell.length_a   1.000
_cell.length_b   1.000
_cell.length_c   1.000
_cell.angle_alpha   90.00
_cell.angle_beta   90.00
_cell.angle_gamma   90.00
#
_symmetry.space_group_name_H-M   'P 1'
#
loop_
_entity.id
_entity.type
_entity.pdbx_description
1 polymer ?
#
loop_
_entity_poly.entity_id
_entity_poly.type
_entity_poly.pdbx_seq_one_letter_code
_entity_poly.pdbx_strand_id
1 'polypeptide(L)'
;MKKKIPLQILKTLVPFLKKESSMFEIIPQNQFLIKIVDKDKNSDFHFIIEDFKNESAFSVLVNRKPESDLATKIHRKWVNADLLEKEFQSWLNILEDYDNIKSIFDDNILEAFSNEYYSEFEIIDEDAEINPLKIKQILLLDEHLEKIQNNIEKYKTDINEVEIDDIICEVIELRENLTKKSKKWVIKKLSVVWAKISKQGPVLIKEFLSEGSKYLIKESVKFIFEKGIDLLH
;
A
#
# COMPACT_ATOMS: atom_id res chain seq x y z
N MET A 1 -2.47 0.69 25.18
CA MET A 1 -2.12 1.87 24.36
C MET A 1 -3.29 2.81 24.11
N LYS A 2 -4.46 2.36 23.61
CA LYS A 2 -5.65 3.20 23.34
C LYS A 2 -6.04 4.18 24.46
N LYS A 3 -5.94 3.76 25.73
CA LYS A 3 -6.29 4.59 26.91
C LYS A 3 -5.27 5.71 27.25
N LYS A 4 -4.10 5.74 26.58
CA LYS A 4 -3.11 6.83 26.72
C LYS A 4 -3.40 8.02 25.78
N ILE A 5 -4.28 7.82 24.79
CA ILE A 5 -4.67 8.84 23.83
C ILE A 5 -6.02 9.43 24.30
N PRO A 6 -6.15 10.76 24.43
CA PRO A 6 -7.43 11.39 24.72
C PRO A 6 -8.54 10.92 23.78
N LEU A 7 -9.72 10.60 24.34
CA LEU A 7 -10.82 10.01 23.59
C LEU A 7 -11.29 10.90 22.42
N GLN A 8 -11.20 12.21 22.57
CA GLN A 8 -11.58 13.17 21.52
C GLN A 8 -10.73 12.99 20.26
N ILE A 9 -9.40 12.81 20.40
CA ILE A 9 -8.50 12.56 19.27
C ILE A 9 -8.90 11.28 18.53
N LEU A 10 -9.21 10.21 19.28
CA LEU A 10 -9.65 8.95 18.70
C LEU A 10 -10.99 9.11 17.97
N LYS A 11 -11.96 9.82 18.55
CA LYS A 11 -13.26 10.07 17.91
C LYS A 11 -13.13 10.84 16.60
N THR A 12 -12.20 11.79 16.54
CA THR A 12 -11.94 12.58 15.33
C THR A 12 -11.26 11.78 14.23
N LEU A 13 -10.25 10.96 14.55
CA LEU A 13 -9.45 10.29 13.51
C LEU A 13 -10.02 8.94 13.06
N VAL A 14 -10.66 8.18 13.95
CA VAL A 14 -11.17 6.82 13.64
C VAL A 14 -12.04 6.74 12.38
N PRO A 15 -12.93 7.71 12.07
CA PRO A 15 -13.68 7.71 10.81
C PRO A 15 -12.79 7.65 9.57
N PHE A 16 -11.69 8.41 9.54
CA PHE A 16 -10.74 8.42 8.42
C PHE A 16 -9.92 7.13 8.35
N LEU A 17 -9.54 6.57 9.50
CA LEU A 17 -8.78 5.31 9.56
C LEU A 17 -9.53 4.13 8.92
N LYS A 18 -10.85 4.19 8.85
CA LYS A 18 -11.67 3.14 8.21
C LYS A 18 -11.88 3.37 6.72
N LYS A 19 -11.89 4.63 6.29
CA LYS A 19 -12.29 5.02 4.93
C LYS A 19 -11.08 5.14 3.99
N GLU A 20 -9.96 5.65 4.50
CA GLU A 20 -8.79 6.03 3.72
C GLU A 20 -7.54 5.20 4.08
N SER A 21 -7.73 3.99 4.61
CA SER A 21 -6.63 3.11 5.07
C SER A 21 -5.67 2.69 3.96
N SER A 22 -6.03 2.90 2.70
CA SER A 22 -5.21 2.61 1.53
C SER A 22 -4.18 3.71 1.21
N MET A 23 -4.23 4.87 1.88
CA MET A 23 -3.33 6.02 1.66
C MET A 23 -2.16 6.09 2.64
N PHE A 24 -2.30 5.51 3.84
CA PHE A 24 -1.32 5.68 4.91
C PHE A 24 -1.21 4.46 5.83
N GLU A 25 -0.14 4.42 6.61
CA GLU A 25 0.08 3.40 7.64
C GLU A 25 0.13 4.04 9.04
N ILE A 26 -0.50 3.37 10.01
CA ILE A 26 -0.42 3.79 11.41
C ILE A 26 0.70 3.01 12.09
N ILE A 27 1.69 3.72 12.62
CA ILE A 27 2.84 3.11 13.31
C ILE A 27 2.54 3.05 14.82
N PRO A 28 2.40 1.85 15.42
CA PRO A 28 2.27 1.72 16.87
C PRO A 28 3.59 2.10 17.54
N GLN A 29 3.58 3.08 18.43
CA GLN A 29 4.80 3.50 19.14
C GLN A 29 4.51 4.09 20.53
N ASN A 30 5.57 4.17 21.35
CA ASN A 30 5.51 4.66 22.73
C ASN A 30 5.91 6.14 22.88
N GLN A 31 6.56 6.74 21.87
CA GLN A 31 7.12 8.10 21.95
C GLN A 31 6.12 9.20 21.59
N PHE A 32 5.10 8.88 20.79
CA PHE A 32 4.10 9.84 20.32
C PHE A 32 2.70 9.27 20.56
N LEU A 33 1.68 10.13 20.60
CA LEU A 33 0.29 9.68 20.75
C LEU A 33 -0.18 8.90 19.53
N ILE A 34 0.06 9.45 18.33
CA ILE A 34 -0.32 8.87 17.04
C ILE A 34 0.77 9.22 16.03
N LYS A 35 1.17 8.26 15.20
CA LYS A 35 1.95 8.51 14.00
C LYS A 35 1.33 7.78 12.83
N ILE A 36 1.01 8.58 11.84
CA ILE A 36 0.51 8.15 10.55
C ILE A 36 1.58 8.56 9.55
N VAL A 37 1.99 7.63 8.69
CA VAL A 37 2.98 7.85 7.64
C VAL A 37 2.34 7.55 6.30
N ASP A 38 2.80 8.23 5.26
CA ASP A 38 2.45 7.87 3.89
C ASP A 38 2.82 6.40 3.63
N LYS A 39 2.01 5.72 2.80
CA LYS A 39 2.29 4.33 2.38
C LYS A 39 3.46 4.26 1.40
N ASP A 40 3.74 5.35 0.67
CA ASP A 40 4.86 5.38 -0.26
C ASP A 40 6.17 5.32 0.52
N LYS A 41 6.96 4.29 0.25
CA LYS A 41 8.24 4.05 0.93
C LYS A 41 9.31 5.08 0.63
N ASN A 42 9.19 5.77 -0.51
CA ASN A 42 10.10 6.84 -0.90
C ASN A 42 9.66 8.20 -0.34
N SER A 43 8.47 8.25 0.27
CA SER A 43 7.92 9.42 0.91
C SER A 43 8.28 9.42 2.40
N ASP A 44 8.75 10.56 2.90
CA ASP A 44 8.91 10.80 4.34
C ASP A 44 7.76 11.64 4.92
N PHE A 45 6.65 11.70 4.18
CA PHE A 45 5.44 12.38 4.60
C PHE A 45 4.79 11.68 5.79
N HIS A 46 4.29 12.49 6.70
CA HIS A 46 3.73 12.00 7.95
C HIS A 46 2.76 12.99 8.56
N PHE A 47 1.89 12.46 9.41
CA PHE A 47 1.04 13.19 10.32
C PHE A 47 1.18 12.61 11.73
N ILE A 48 1.79 13.37 12.62
CA ILE A 48 2.12 12.94 13.98
C ILE A 48 1.39 13.85 14.97
N ILE A 49 0.73 13.23 15.94
CA ILE A 49 0.26 13.90 17.15
C ILE A 49 1.23 13.56 18.26
N GLU A 50 1.99 14.55 18.68
CA GLU A 50 3.06 14.38 19.65
C GLU A 50 2.55 14.49 21.09
N ASP A 51 1.72 15.50 21.35
CA ASP A 51 1.27 15.85 22.69
C ASP A 51 -0.12 16.52 22.68
N PHE A 52 -0.69 16.72 23.86
CA PHE A 52 -1.95 17.44 24.07
C PHE A 52 -1.88 18.33 25.29
N LYS A 53 -2.65 19.42 25.27
CA LYS A 53 -2.82 20.29 26.44
C LYS A 53 -4.27 20.71 26.60
N ASN A 54 -4.64 21.00 27.84
CA ASN A 54 -5.99 21.39 28.21
C ASN A 54 -5.94 22.58 29.17
N GLU A 55 -5.40 23.70 28.70
CA GLU A 55 -5.26 24.94 29.48
C GLU A 55 -6.50 25.83 29.29
N SER A 56 -6.67 26.42 28.11
CA SER A 56 -7.80 27.28 27.74
C SER A 56 -8.78 26.60 26.78
N ALA A 57 -8.24 25.81 25.84
CA ALA A 57 -8.99 24.97 24.92
C ALA A 57 -8.19 23.68 24.68
N PHE A 58 -8.89 22.55 24.53
CA PHE A 58 -8.25 21.28 24.26
C PHE A 58 -7.53 21.35 22.90
N SER A 59 -6.20 21.26 22.96
CA SER A 59 -5.32 21.43 21.80
C SER A 59 -4.33 20.28 21.70
N VAL A 60 -3.91 19.97 20.48
CA VAL A 60 -2.95 18.91 20.19
C VAL A 60 -1.75 19.47 19.42
N LEU A 61 -0.56 18.94 19.69
CA LEU A 61 0.65 19.30 18.98
C LEU A 61 0.77 18.43 17.74
N VAL A 62 0.48 19.02 16.58
CA VAL A 62 0.56 18.35 15.29
C VAL A 62 1.90 18.66 14.65
N ASN A 63 2.58 17.61 14.22
CA ASN A 63 3.78 17.64 13.41
C ASN A 63 3.47 16.91 12.10
N ARG A 64 3.45 17.65 10.99
CA ARG A 64 3.15 17.08 9.67
C ARG A 64 4.18 17.43 8.62
N LYS A 65 4.33 16.53 7.66
CA LYS A 65 5.05 16.72 6.40
C LYS A 65 4.18 16.15 5.28
N PRO A 66 3.93 16.88 4.19
CA PRO A 66 4.39 18.25 3.91
C PRO A 66 3.62 19.31 4.72
N GLU A 67 4.16 20.52 4.80
CA GLU A 67 3.47 21.67 5.41
C GLU A 67 2.23 22.03 4.62
N SER A 68 2.34 22.00 3.29
CA SER A 68 1.29 22.31 2.32
C SER A 68 1.64 21.71 0.95
N ASP A 69 0.70 21.76 0.01
CA ASP A 69 0.92 21.51 -1.42
C ASP A 69 2.07 22.34 -2.02
N LEU A 70 2.30 23.55 -1.51
CA LEU A 70 3.40 24.43 -1.94
C LEU A 70 4.75 24.19 -1.23
N ALA A 71 4.79 23.39 -0.16
CA ALA A 71 5.97 23.30 0.70
C ALA A 71 6.16 21.90 1.31
N THR A 72 7.21 21.21 0.87
CA THR A 72 7.58 19.87 1.33
C THR A 72 8.29 19.84 2.69
N LYS A 73 8.36 20.95 3.42
CA LYS A 73 9.04 21.01 4.73
C LYS A 73 8.12 20.53 5.86
N ILE A 74 8.71 20.28 7.02
CA ILE A 74 7.97 19.93 8.23
C ILE A 74 7.28 21.17 8.80
N HIS A 75 6.04 21.01 9.24
CA HIS A 75 5.28 22.01 9.99
C HIS A 75 4.81 21.45 11.32
N ARG A 76 5.14 22.16 12.40
CA ARG A 76 4.81 21.77 13.77
C ARG A 76 4.08 22.89 14.47
N LYS A 77 2.82 22.66 14.86
CA LYS A 77 1.97 23.67 15.52
C LYS A 77 0.98 23.05 16.51
N TRP A 78 0.55 23.87 17.46
CA TRP A 78 -0.63 23.56 18.27
C TRP A 78 -1.90 23.80 17.46
N VAL A 79 -2.79 22.82 17.47
CA VAL A 79 -4.07 22.82 16.75
C VAL A 79 -5.17 22.59 17.77
N ASN A 80 -6.20 23.45 17.77
CA ASN A 80 -7.39 23.19 18.58
C ASN A 80 -8.07 21.91 18.08
N ALA A 81 -8.56 21.07 18.99
CA ALA A 81 -9.05 19.75 18.62
C ALA A 81 -10.31 19.76 17.71
N ASP A 82 -11.05 20.87 17.65
CA ASP A 82 -12.13 21.11 16.70
C ASP A 82 -11.63 21.29 15.26
N LEU A 83 -10.39 21.74 15.07
CA LEU A 83 -9.75 21.90 13.77
C LEU A 83 -8.91 20.68 13.35
N LEU A 84 -8.69 19.71 14.25
CA LEU A 84 -7.87 18.53 13.97
C LEU A 84 -8.38 17.74 12.76
N GLU A 85 -9.70 17.62 12.61
CA GLU A 85 -10.32 16.96 11.46
C GLU A 85 -9.93 17.63 10.14
N LYS A 86 -10.02 18.96 10.10
CA LYS A 86 -9.67 19.76 8.93
C LYS A 86 -8.18 19.68 8.59
N GLU A 87 -7.32 19.70 9.61
CA GLU A 87 -5.87 19.57 9.42
C GLU A 87 -5.48 18.19 8.87
N PHE A 88 -6.14 17.14 9.35
CA PHE A 88 -5.91 15.78 8.87
C PHE A 88 -6.43 15.59 7.44
N GLN A 89 -7.66 16.04 7.16
CA GLN A 89 -8.22 16.00 5.80
C GLN A 89 -7.35 16.79 4.81
N SER A 90 -6.85 17.96 5.21
CA SER A 90 -5.94 18.75 4.36
C SER A 90 -4.66 17.97 4.02
N TRP A 91 -4.13 17.18 4.96
CA TRP A 91 -2.96 16.35 4.70
C TRP A 91 -3.30 15.17 3.78
N LEU A 92 -4.45 14.52 3.98
CA LEU A 92 -4.93 13.45 3.09
C LEU A 92 -5.13 13.93 1.65
N ASN A 93 -5.72 15.12 1.45
CA ASN A 93 -5.89 15.69 0.12
C ASN A 93 -4.53 15.87 -0.59
N ILE A 94 -3.48 16.24 0.15
CA ILE A 94 -2.15 16.38 -0.45
C ILE A 94 -1.62 15.00 -0.89
N LEU A 95 -1.77 13.97 -0.06
CA LEU A 95 -1.39 12.60 -0.47
C LEU A 95 -2.17 12.15 -1.71
N GLU A 96 -3.47 12.42 -1.74
CA GLU A 96 -4.33 12.09 -2.88
C GLU A 96 -3.91 12.85 -4.15
N ASP A 97 -3.55 14.13 -4.04
CA ASP A 97 -3.05 14.92 -5.17
C ASP A 97 -1.73 14.36 -5.72
N TYR A 98 -0.81 13.93 -4.85
CA TYR A 98 0.43 13.25 -5.27
C TYR A 98 0.15 11.90 -5.93
N ASP A 99 -0.84 11.14 -5.46
CA ASP A 99 -1.25 9.87 -6.07
C ASP A 99 -1.95 10.07 -7.44
N ASN A 100 -2.59 11.23 -7.67
CA ASN A 100 -3.41 11.50 -8.87
C ASN A 100 -2.72 12.35 -9.94
N ILE A 101 -1.73 13.17 -9.59
CA ILE A 101 -1.02 14.01 -10.55
C ILE A 101 0.11 13.19 -11.17
N LYS A 102 -0.01 12.93 -12.48
CA LYS A 102 1.09 12.31 -13.24
C LYS A 102 2.33 13.19 -13.20
N SER A 103 3.39 12.69 -12.59
CA SER A 103 4.72 13.28 -12.62
C SER A 103 5.31 13.17 -14.02
N ILE A 104 6.16 14.12 -14.39
CA ILE A 104 7.00 14.02 -15.60
C ILE A 104 8.01 12.85 -15.51
N PHE A 105 8.20 12.31 -14.31
CA PHE A 105 9.05 11.15 -14.06
C PHE A 105 8.26 9.83 -14.05
N ASP A 106 6.93 9.87 -14.24
CA ASP A 106 6.13 8.67 -14.24
C ASP A 106 6.35 7.85 -15.51
N ASP A 107 6.52 6.55 -15.30
CA ASP A 107 6.71 5.59 -16.36
C ASP A 107 5.34 5.10 -16.87
N ASN A 108 4.83 5.77 -17.90
CA ASN A 108 3.55 5.42 -18.53
C ASN A 108 3.51 3.96 -19.05
N ILE A 109 4.66 3.37 -19.42
CA ILE A 109 4.71 1.97 -19.91
C ILE A 109 4.53 1.03 -18.73
N LEU A 110 5.22 1.29 -17.62
CA LEU A 110 5.06 0.52 -16.39
C LEU A 110 3.63 0.62 -15.87
N GLU A 111 3.07 1.82 -15.86
CA GLU A 111 1.68 2.05 -15.43
C GLU A 111 0.69 1.26 -16.29
N ALA A 112 0.85 1.28 -17.62
CA ALA A 112 -0.01 0.54 -18.53
C ALA A 112 0.02 -0.97 -18.26
N PHE A 113 1.21 -1.57 -18.11
CA PHE A 113 1.32 -2.98 -17.77
C PHE A 113 0.76 -3.30 -16.37
N SER A 114 1.01 -2.43 -15.39
CA SER A 114 0.50 -2.62 -14.03
C SER A 114 -1.02 -2.60 -14.00
N ASN A 115 -1.64 -1.67 -14.75
CA ASN A 115 -3.10 -1.57 -14.86
C ASN A 115 -3.68 -2.77 -15.60
N GLU A 116 -3.01 -3.28 -16.64
CA GLU A 116 -3.40 -4.51 -17.33
C GLU A 116 -3.44 -5.70 -16.36
N TYR A 117 -2.35 -5.94 -15.62
CA TYR A 117 -2.29 -7.03 -14.65
C TYR A 117 -3.27 -6.84 -13.50
N TYR A 118 -3.41 -5.63 -12.95
CA TYR A 118 -4.35 -5.37 -11.87
C TYR A 118 -5.80 -5.68 -12.31
N SER A 119 -6.17 -5.30 -13.53
CA SER A 119 -7.50 -5.59 -14.09
C SER A 119 -7.72 -7.09 -14.33
N GLU A 120 -6.67 -7.85 -14.69
CA GLU A 120 -6.75 -9.32 -14.80
C GLU A 120 -7.06 -10.00 -13.46
N PHE A 121 -6.64 -9.38 -12.36
CA PHE A 121 -6.77 -9.89 -10.98
C PHE A 121 -7.83 -9.20 -10.15
N GLU A 122 -8.65 -8.33 -10.74
CA GLU A 122 -9.55 -7.47 -9.98
C GLU A 122 -10.44 -8.31 -9.04
N ILE A 123 -10.24 -8.07 -7.73
CA ILE A 123 -10.92 -8.78 -6.67
C ILE A 123 -12.26 -8.09 -6.43
N ILE A 124 -13.35 -8.74 -6.82
CA ILE A 124 -14.71 -8.36 -6.40
C ILE A 124 -14.96 -9.00 -5.03
N ASP A 125 -14.33 -8.47 -3.99
CA ASP A 125 -14.50 -8.93 -2.60
C ASP A 125 -14.60 -7.71 -1.68
N GLU A 126 -15.72 -7.60 -0.96
CA GLU A 126 -16.05 -6.45 -0.11
C GLU A 126 -15.03 -6.25 1.04
N ASP A 127 -14.28 -7.29 1.38
CA ASP A 127 -13.29 -7.27 2.45
C ASP A 127 -11.84 -7.05 1.95
N ALA A 128 -11.64 -6.86 0.64
CA ALA A 128 -10.31 -6.84 0.02
C ALA A 128 -9.38 -5.73 0.54
N GLU A 129 -9.96 -4.66 1.10
CA GLU A 129 -9.25 -3.53 1.71
C GLU A 129 -8.77 -3.82 3.14
N ILE A 130 -9.37 -4.80 3.82
CA ILE A 130 -9.22 -4.99 5.27
C ILE A 130 -8.50 -6.31 5.56
N ASN A 131 -8.91 -7.39 4.91
CA ASN A 131 -8.43 -8.73 5.21
C ASN A 131 -7.21 -9.09 4.34
N PRO A 132 -6.30 -9.94 4.84
CA PRO A 132 -5.24 -10.53 4.02
C PRO A 132 -5.81 -11.59 3.06
N LEU A 133 -4.96 -12.07 2.16
CA LEU A 133 -5.26 -13.25 1.33
C LEU A 133 -5.48 -14.49 2.22
N LYS A 134 -6.24 -15.47 1.70
CA LYS A 134 -6.40 -16.78 2.33
C LYS A 134 -5.07 -17.54 2.33
N ILE A 135 -4.86 -18.42 3.29
CA ILE A 135 -3.61 -19.19 3.45
C ILE A 135 -3.19 -19.88 2.14
N LYS A 136 -4.13 -20.52 1.43
CA LYS A 136 -3.82 -21.19 0.15
C LYS A 136 -3.34 -20.21 -0.92
N GLN A 137 -3.93 -19.02 -1.01
CA GLN A 137 -3.52 -17.97 -1.94
C GLN A 137 -2.12 -17.46 -1.58
N ILE A 138 -1.85 -17.25 -0.29
CA ILE A 138 -0.54 -16.83 0.23
C ILE A 138 0.54 -17.84 -0.19
N LEU A 139 0.32 -19.13 0.04
CA LEU A 139 1.33 -20.16 -0.28
C LEU A 139 1.62 -20.25 -1.78
N LEU A 140 0.60 -20.20 -2.63
CA LEU A 140 0.77 -20.22 -4.09
C LEU A 140 1.53 -18.99 -4.59
N LEU A 141 1.19 -17.82 -4.04
CA LEU A 141 1.86 -16.58 -4.42
C LEU A 141 3.30 -16.53 -3.89
N ASP A 142 3.57 -17.04 -2.69
CA ASP A 142 4.92 -17.12 -2.14
C ASP A 142 5.82 -18.04 -2.99
N GLU A 143 5.32 -19.21 -3.41
CA GLU A 143 6.05 -20.13 -4.31
C GLU A 143 6.40 -19.44 -5.64
N HIS A 144 5.45 -18.69 -6.21
CA HIS A 144 5.67 -17.93 -7.44
C HIS A 144 6.73 -16.84 -7.28
N LEU A 145 6.63 -16.06 -6.20
CA LEU A 145 7.57 -14.99 -5.88
C LEU A 145 8.97 -15.54 -5.55
N GLU A 146 9.04 -16.70 -4.88
CA GLU A 146 10.29 -17.42 -4.65
C GLU A 146 10.93 -17.86 -5.97
N LYS A 147 10.15 -18.37 -6.93
CA LYS A 147 10.66 -18.69 -8.28
C LYS A 147 11.28 -17.46 -8.93
N ILE A 148 10.63 -16.31 -8.86
CA ILE A 148 11.15 -15.05 -9.41
C ILE A 148 12.46 -14.69 -8.71
N GLN A 149 12.44 -14.59 -7.38
CA GLN A 149 13.60 -14.19 -6.57
C GLN A 149 14.84 -15.06 -6.84
N ASN A 150 14.65 -16.37 -6.99
CA ASN A 150 15.76 -17.31 -7.16
C ASN A 150 16.34 -17.36 -8.58
N ASN A 151 15.61 -16.89 -9.59
CA ASN A 151 15.97 -17.10 -10.99
C ASN A 151 16.14 -15.83 -11.80
N ILE A 152 15.60 -14.69 -11.36
CA ILE A 152 15.63 -13.45 -12.15
C ILE A 152 17.05 -12.90 -12.33
N GLU A 153 17.94 -13.11 -11.35
CA GLU A 153 19.35 -12.69 -11.42
C GLU A 153 20.11 -13.28 -12.62
N LYS A 154 19.67 -14.46 -13.12
CA LYS A 154 20.26 -15.10 -14.31
C LYS A 154 20.08 -14.27 -15.59
N TYR A 155 19.15 -13.32 -15.57
CA TYR A 155 18.84 -12.42 -16.68
C TYR A 155 19.43 -11.02 -16.48
N LYS A 156 20.22 -10.82 -15.42
CA LYS A 156 20.94 -9.58 -15.18
C LYS A 156 22.03 -9.37 -16.23
N THR A 157 22.12 -8.14 -16.70
CA THR A 157 23.12 -7.63 -17.65
C THR A 157 23.55 -6.24 -17.17
N ASP A 158 24.67 -5.74 -17.70
CA ASP A 158 25.17 -4.39 -17.38
C ASP A 158 24.16 -3.27 -17.69
N ILE A 159 23.15 -3.54 -18.55
CA ILE A 159 22.16 -2.55 -18.99
C ILE A 159 20.95 -2.50 -18.04
N ASN A 160 20.58 -3.62 -17.42
CA ASN A 160 19.36 -3.75 -16.63
C ASN A 160 19.62 -4.11 -15.15
N GLU A 161 20.87 -4.01 -14.69
CA GLU A 161 21.26 -4.38 -13.33
C GLU A 161 20.39 -3.70 -12.27
N VAL A 162 20.20 -2.39 -12.40
CA VAL A 162 19.42 -1.58 -11.46
C VAL A 162 17.95 -2.02 -11.44
N GLU A 163 17.36 -2.27 -12.61
CA GLU A 163 15.98 -2.70 -12.73
C GLU A 163 15.75 -4.11 -12.18
N ILE A 164 16.70 -5.03 -12.38
CA ILE A 164 16.62 -6.39 -11.83
C ILE A 164 16.74 -6.35 -10.30
N ASP A 165 17.67 -5.55 -9.76
CA ASP A 165 17.81 -5.36 -8.30
C ASP A 165 16.56 -4.75 -7.67
N ASP A 166 15.96 -3.76 -8.34
CA ASP A 166 14.69 -3.16 -7.93
C ASP A 166 13.55 -4.20 -7.93
N ILE A 167 13.43 -5.03 -8.97
CA ILE A 167 12.43 -6.13 -8.99
C ILE A 167 12.65 -7.09 -7.81
N ILE A 168 13.89 -7.47 -7.52
CA ILE A 168 14.21 -8.36 -6.39
C ILE A 168 13.78 -7.74 -5.07
N CYS A 169 14.08 -6.46 -4.84
CA CYS A 169 13.68 -5.74 -3.64
C CYS A 169 12.15 -5.73 -3.46
N GLU A 170 11.42 -5.46 -4.54
CA GLU A 170 9.95 -5.44 -4.55
C GLU A 170 9.34 -6.82 -4.29
N VAL A 171 9.95 -7.87 -4.85
CA VAL A 171 9.56 -9.27 -4.61
C VAL A 171 9.75 -9.63 -3.14
N ILE A 172 10.91 -9.29 -2.55
CA ILE A 172 11.18 -9.54 -1.12
C ILE A 172 10.17 -8.83 -0.24
N GLU A 173 9.93 -7.54 -0.49
CA GLU A 173 8.93 -6.77 0.23
C GLU A 173 7.54 -7.42 0.17
N LEU A 174 7.12 -7.82 -1.03
CA LEU A 174 5.80 -8.42 -1.25
C LEU A 174 5.67 -9.73 -0.44
N ARG A 175 6.68 -10.60 -0.51
CA ARG A 175 6.73 -11.86 0.24
C ARG A 175 6.61 -11.64 1.75
N GLU A 176 7.37 -10.70 2.30
CA GLU A 176 7.36 -10.39 3.74
C GLU A 176 6.02 -9.83 4.26
N ASN A 177 5.15 -9.40 3.35
CA ASN A 177 3.89 -8.72 3.64
C ASN A 177 2.64 -9.48 3.21
N LEU A 178 2.76 -10.67 2.59
CA LEU A 178 1.62 -11.49 2.14
C LEU A 178 0.60 -11.79 3.25
N THR A 179 1.05 -11.88 4.51
CA THR A 179 0.22 -12.19 5.68
C THR A 179 -0.14 -10.97 6.52
N LYS A 180 0.40 -9.79 6.20
CA LYS A 180 0.32 -8.57 7.02
C LYS A 180 -0.48 -7.45 6.37
N LYS A 181 -0.62 -7.49 5.05
CA LYS A 181 -1.29 -6.45 4.25
C LYS A 181 -2.59 -6.99 3.65
N SER A 182 -3.46 -6.07 3.22
CA SER A 182 -4.75 -6.39 2.64
C SER A 182 -4.62 -7.07 1.27
N LYS A 183 -5.65 -7.81 0.84
CA LYS A 183 -5.70 -8.44 -0.49
C LYS A 183 -5.41 -7.42 -1.60
N LYS A 184 -6.03 -6.25 -1.53
CA LYS A 184 -5.85 -5.18 -2.53
C LYS A 184 -4.41 -4.70 -2.59
N TRP A 185 -3.76 -4.50 -1.44
CA TRP A 185 -2.36 -4.10 -1.41
C TRP A 185 -1.48 -5.17 -2.09
N VAL A 186 -1.70 -6.45 -1.78
CA VAL A 186 -0.93 -7.56 -2.36
C VAL A 186 -1.10 -7.61 -3.87
N ILE A 187 -2.33 -7.52 -4.39
CA ILE A 187 -2.57 -7.53 -5.84
C ILE A 187 -1.97 -6.31 -6.52
N LYS A 188 -2.15 -5.10 -5.96
CA LYS A 188 -1.55 -3.89 -6.51
C LYS A 188 -0.02 -4.02 -6.59
N LYS A 189 0.61 -4.53 -5.54
CA LYS A 189 2.06 -4.73 -5.49
C LYS A 189 2.53 -5.80 -6.48
N LEU A 190 1.80 -6.92 -6.59
CA LEU A 190 2.07 -7.98 -7.55
C LEU A 190 2.00 -7.47 -9.00
N SER A 191 0.98 -6.67 -9.33
CA SER A 191 0.83 -6.06 -10.66
C SER A 191 2.01 -5.17 -11.02
N VAL A 192 2.54 -4.40 -10.06
CA VAL A 192 3.74 -3.57 -10.26
C VAL A 192 4.98 -4.44 -10.49
N VAL A 193 5.19 -5.50 -9.69
CA VAL A 193 6.31 -6.44 -9.90
C VAL A 193 6.25 -7.04 -11.30
N TRP A 194 5.07 -7.48 -11.72
CA TRP A 194 4.87 -8.06 -13.05
C TRP A 194 5.06 -7.05 -14.17
N ALA A 195 4.62 -5.81 -13.97
CA ALA A 195 4.86 -4.73 -14.92
C ALA A 195 6.36 -4.44 -15.08
N LYS A 196 7.12 -4.41 -13.98
CA LYS A 196 8.58 -4.22 -14.01
C LYS A 196 9.25 -5.36 -14.77
N ILE A 197 8.86 -6.61 -14.51
CA ILE A 197 9.33 -7.79 -15.26
C ILE A 197 9.01 -7.68 -16.75
N SER A 198 7.78 -7.28 -17.11
CA SER A 198 7.36 -7.14 -18.50
C SER A 198 8.13 -6.09 -19.26
N LYS A 199 8.47 -4.98 -18.59
CA LYS A 199 9.29 -3.91 -19.17
C LYS A 199 10.71 -4.37 -19.53
N GLN A 200 11.24 -5.40 -18.87
CA GLN A 200 12.53 -6.02 -19.21
C GLN A 200 12.48 -6.87 -20.49
N GLY A 201 11.27 -7.14 -20.99
CA GLY A 201 11.05 -7.70 -22.30
C GLY A 201 10.54 -9.13 -22.33
N PRO A 202 10.22 -9.64 -23.54
CA PRO A 202 9.44 -10.87 -23.71
C PRO A 202 10.06 -12.14 -23.14
N VAL A 203 11.39 -12.18 -22.97
CA VAL A 203 12.08 -13.35 -22.39
C VAL A 203 11.66 -13.55 -20.95
N LEU A 204 11.66 -12.49 -20.15
CA LEU A 204 11.26 -12.56 -18.74
C LEU A 204 9.74 -12.74 -18.59
N ILE A 205 8.94 -12.17 -19.50
CA ILE A 205 7.49 -12.44 -19.55
C ILE A 205 7.24 -13.93 -19.72
N LYS A 206 7.93 -14.59 -20.65
CA LYS A 206 7.75 -16.03 -20.88
C LYS A 206 8.19 -16.87 -19.69
N GLU A 207 9.30 -16.51 -19.05
CA GLU A 207 9.85 -17.27 -17.93
C GLU A 207 9.02 -17.14 -16.64
N PHE A 208 8.58 -15.92 -16.33
CA PHE A 208 7.98 -15.60 -15.04
C PHE A 208 6.48 -15.33 -15.12
N LEU A 209 5.95 -14.89 -16.25
CA LEU A 209 4.55 -14.44 -16.37
C LEU A 209 3.74 -15.34 -17.31
N SER A 210 4.16 -16.60 -17.44
CA SER A 210 3.49 -17.59 -18.27
C SER A 210 2.00 -17.72 -17.92
N GLU A 211 1.18 -18.15 -18.89
CA GLU A 211 -0.26 -18.39 -18.67
C GLU A 211 -0.54 -19.32 -17.49
N GLY A 212 0.37 -20.26 -17.19
CA GLY A 212 0.25 -21.12 -16.00
C GLY A 212 0.35 -20.32 -14.70
N SER A 213 1.31 -19.41 -14.59
CA SER A 213 1.44 -18.50 -13.45
C SER A 213 0.24 -17.56 -13.35
N LYS A 214 -0.19 -16.99 -14.48
CA LYS A 214 -1.40 -16.15 -14.57
C LYS A 214 -2.64 -16.90 -14.11
N TYR A 215 -2.84 -18.12 -14.59
CA TYR A 215 -3.99 -18.96 -14.28
C TYR A 215 -3.98 -19.40 -12.82
N LEU A 216 -2.84 -19.81 -12.26
CA LEU A 216 -2.72 -20.17 -10.85
C LEU A 216 -3.10 -18.99 -9.93
N ILE A 217 -2.65 -17.79 -10.27
CA ILE A 217 -2.97 -16.58 -9.49
C ILE A 217 -4.43 -16.18 -9.70
N LYS A 218 -4.93 -16.21 -10.94
CA LYS A 218 -6.32 -15.87 -11.26
C LYS A 218 -7.34 -16.83 -10.64
N GLU A 219 -7.10 -18.14 -10.67
CA GLU A 219 -7.93 -19.14 -9.99
C GLU A 219 -7.84 -19.01 -8.47
N SER A 220 -6.66 -18.66 -7.95
CA SER A 220 -6.52 -18.40 -6.53
C SER A 220 -7.34 -17.18 -6.11
N VAL A 221 -7.42 -16.13 -6.93
CA VAL A 221 -8.22 -14.91 -6.71
C VAL A 221 -9.72 -15.13 -6.95
N LYS A 222 -10.12 -15.90 -7.97
CA LYS A 222 -11.53 -16.12 -8.36
C LYS A 222 -12.31 -17.12 -7.50
N PHE A 223 -11.70 -17.75 -6.49
CA PHE A 223 -12.40 -18.76 -5.67
C PHE A 223 -13.23 -18.17 -4.50
N ILE A 224 -14.29 -17.43 -4.84
CA ILE A 224 -15.62 -17.43 -4.18
C ILE A 224 -16.64 -17.03 -5.24
N PHE A 225 -17.30 -17.99 -5.88
CA PHE A 225 -18.71 -18.00 -6.30
C PHE A 225 -18.91 -19.16 -7.28
N GLU A 226 -18.85 -20.40 -6.79
CA GLU A 226 -19.43 -21.60 -7.42
C GLU A 226 -19.06 -22.86 -6.60
N LYS A 227 -19.58 -22.97 -5.36
CA LYS A 227 -19.87 -24.25 -4.67
C LYS A 227 -20.79 -24.02 -3.46
N GLY A 228 -21.77 -23.13 -3.63
CA GLY A 228 -22.82 -22.85 -2.64
C GLY A 228 -24.23 -23.30 -3.05
N ILE A 229 -24.40 -23.86 -4.26
CA ILE A 229 -25.73 -24.20 -4.79
C ILE A 229 -25.94 -25.71 -5.09
N ASP A 230 -24.90 -26.55 -5.08
CA ASP A 230 -25.04 -27.98 -5.43
C ASP A 230 -24.95 -28.97 -4.25
N LEU A 231 -25.28 -28.54 -3.02
CA LEU A 231 -25.45 -29.47 -1.88
C LEU A 231 -26.86 -29.42 -1.26
N LEU A 232 -27.85 -28.92 -1.99
CA LEU A 232 -29.27 -29.05 -1.66
C LEU A 232 -30.03 -29.73 -2.81
N HIS A 233 -29.69 -30.99 -3.07
CA HIS A 233 -30.60 -31.96 -3.70
C HIS A 233 -30.35 -33.35 -3.12
#